data_AF-A0A4Q2SC38-F1
#
_entry.id   AF-A0A4Q2SC38-F1
#
_cell.length_a   1.000
_cell.length_b   1.000
_cell.length_c   1.000
_cell.angle_alpha   90.00
_cell.angle_beta   90.00
_cell.angle_gamma   90.00
#
_symmetry.space_group_name_H-M   'P 1'
#
loop_
_entity.id
_entity.type
_entity.pdbx_description
1 polymer ?
#
loop_
_entity_poly.entity_id
_entity_poly.type
_entity_poly.pdbx_seq_one_letter_code
_entity_poly.pdbx_strand_id
1 'polypeptide(L)'
;MEGLLQVDLSQLTMDDLGPVSTVEEAEARARRPTARMRRLAKAPWWALEKRLARRRSLRQRRERGWTDSELWNLDVHLCRHLGSMLAAQVEEIRNHPPELEHDEWCAQVRRAGELLLAYDPEDAERVAEARSALRWVTYHLVDLWD
;
A
#
# COMPACT_ATOMS: atom_id res chain seq x y z
N MET A 1 -32.33 -23.03 -7.40
CA MET A 1 -33.66 -22.58 -6.91
C MET A 1 -33.69 -22.89 -5.42
N GLU A 2 -33.24 -21.94 -4.60
CA GLU A 2 -33.35 -22.04 -3.14
C GLU A 2 -34.42 -21.05 -2.68
N GLY A 3 -35.32 -21.57 -1.83
CA GLY A 3 -36.59 -20.95 -1.47
C GLY A 3 -36.44 -19.68 -0.65
N LEU A 4 -37.12 -18.63 -1.09
CA LEU A 4 -37.48 -17.50 -0.24
C LEU A 4 -38.44 -18.01 0.84
N LEU A 5 -37.99 -18.02 2.09
CA LEU A 5 -38.85 -18.17 3.26
C LEU A 5 -39.89 -17.05 3.21
N GLN A 6 -41.11 -17.40 2.82
CA GLN A 6 -42.28 -16.54 2.85
C GLN A 6 -42.63 -16.37 4.33
N VAL A 7 -42.12 -15.31 4.96
CA VAL A 7 -42.48 -14.98 6.35
C VAL A 7 -43.93 -14.50 6.34
N ASP A 8 -44.80 -15.30 6.95
CA ASP A 8 -46.21 -14.98 7.12
C ASP A 8 -46.36 -13.91 8.20
N LEU A 9 -46.51 -12.65 7.76
CA LEU A 9 -46.66 -11.47 8.62
C LEU A 9 -47.94 -11.50 9.48
N SER A 10 -48.89 -12.39 9.19
CA SER A 10 -50.13 -12.52 9.96
C SER A 10 -49.96 -13.23 11.31
N GLN A 11 -48.81 -13.87 11.54
CA GLN A 11 -48.48 -14.56 12.79
C GLN A 11 -47.64 -13.71 13.76
N LEU A 12 -47.32 -12.47 13.39
CA LEU A 12 -46.52 -11.57 14.22
C LEU A 12 -47.40 -11.05 15.36
N THR A 13 -47.25 -11.64 16.55
CA THR A 13 -47.99 -11.22 17.74
C THR A 13 -47.35 -9.98 18.33
N MET A 14 -48.12 -9.21 19.11
CA MET A 14 -47.60 -8.01 19.76
C MET A 14 -46.48 -8.31 20.79
N ASP A 15 -46.35 -9.58 21.20
CA ASP A 15 -45.29 -10.09 22.07
C ASP A 15 -43.97 -10.37 21.33
N ASP A 16 -44.00 -10.49 20.00
CA ASP A 16 -42.80 -10.67 19.15
C ASP A 16 -42.07 -9.33 18.88
N LEU A 17 -42.76 -8.22 19.14
CA LEU A 17 -42.19 -6.89 19.18
C LEU A 17 -41.60 -6.71 20.58
N GLY A 18 -40.33 -7.10 20.74
CA GLY A 18 -39.58 -6.90 21.98
C GLY A 18 -39.80 -5.51 22.61
N PRO A 19 -39.50 -5.34 23.91
CA PRO A 19 -40.04 -4.26 24.75
C PRO A 19 -40.07 -2.90 24.05
N VAL A 20 -41.28 -2.38 23.83
CA VAL A 20 -41.53 -1.09 23.19
C VAL A 20 -40.99 0.01 24.09
N SER A 21 -39.75 0.45 23.83
CA SER A 21 -39.16 1.57 24.55
C SER A 21 -40.03 2.80 24.35
N THR A 22 -40.32 3.54 25.42
CA THR A 22 -41.14 4.75 25.33
C THR A 22 -40.44 5.79 24.46
N VAL A 23 -41.21 6.70 23.85
CA VAL A 23 -40.68 7.81 23.04
C VAL A 23 -39.65 8.63 23.86
N GLU A 24 -39.88 8.75 25.17
CA GLU A 24 -39.01 9.43 26.12
C GLU A 24 -37.66 8.72 26.32
N GLU A 25 -37.66 7.37 26.36
CA GLU A 25 -36.43 6.57 26.40
C GLU A 25 -35.64 6.63 25.09
N ALA A 26 -36.34 6.69 23.95
CA ALA A 26 -35.72 6.85 22.65
C ALA A 26 -35.07 8.24 22.50
N GLU A 27 -35.76 9.30 22.93
CA GLU A 27 -35.18 10.65 23.00
C GLU A 27 -34.00 10.72 23.96
N ALA A 28 -34.10 10.13 25.16
CA ALA A 28 -33.02 10.09 26.12
C ALA A 28 -31.79 9.33 25.58
N ARG A 29 -32.00 8.29 24.77
CA ARG A 29 -30.93 7.54 24.08
C ARG A 29 -30.32 8.36 22.94
N ALA A 30 -31.12 9.13 22.20
CA ALA A 30 -30.66 10.04 21.15
C ALA A 30 -29.85 11.23 21.70
N ARG A 31 -30.20 11.73 22.89
CA ARG A 31 -29.49 12.81 23.59
C ARG A 31 -28.17 12.37 24.24
N ARG A 32 -27.91 11.06 24.36
CA ARG A 32 -26.63 10.58 24.90
C ARG A 32 -25.53 10.82 23.85
N PRO A 33 -24.52 11.67 24.13
CA PRO A 33 -23.43 11.87 23.19
C PRO A 33 -22.76 10.52 22.95
N THR A 34 -22.58 10.18 21.67
CA THR A 34 -22.03 8.89 21.26
C THR A 34 -20.74 8.59 22.03
N ALA A 35 -20.51 7.32 22.36
CA ALA A 35 -19.33 6.90 23.14
C ALA A 35 -18.01 7.46 22.56
N ARG A 36 -17.97 7.67 21.24
CA ARG A 36 -16.90 8.35 20.50
C ARG A 36 -16.66 9.81 20.97
N MET A 37 -17.71 10.60 21.18
CA MET A 37 -17.57 11.98 21.67
C MET A 37 -17.11 12.02 23.12
N ARG A 38 -17.63 11.13 23.97
CA ARG A 38 -17.18 11.01 25.38
C ARG A 38 -15.70 10.65 25.50
N ARG A 39 -15.21 9.78 24.62
CA ARG A 39 -13.77 9.41 24.55
C ARG A 39 -12.90 10.56 24.05
N LEU A 40 -13.39 11.39 23.12
CA LEU A 40 -12.67 12.57 22.63
C LEU A 40 -12.57 13.67 23.71
N ALA A 41 -13.63 13.86 24.50
CA ALA A 41 -13.62 14.82 25.61
C ALA A 41 -12.64 14.44 26.74
N LYS A 42 -12.34 13.14 26.89
CA LYS A 42 -11.35 12.63 27.85
C LYS A 42 -9.94 12.44 27.26
N ALA A 43 -9.75 12.69 25.97
CA ALA A 43 -8.45 12.50 25.34
C ALA A 43 -7.51 13.65 25.75
N PRO A 44 -6.29 13.35 26.21
CA PRO A 44 -5.33 14.39 26.52
C PRO A 44 -4.97 15.17 25.24
N TRP A 45 -4.66 16.46 25.39
CA TRP A 45 -4.48 17.40 24.28
C TRP A 45 -3.44 16.93 23.24
N TRP A 46 -2.33 16.31 23.68
CA TRP A 46 -1.30 15.75 22.79
C TRP A 46 -1.83 14.60 21.90
N ALA A 47 -2.82 13.83 22.37
CA ALA A 47 -3.42 12.76 21.59
C ALA A 47 -4.34 13.32 20.50
N LEU A 48 -5.03 14.44 20.80
CA LEU A 48 -5.80 15.21 19.82
C LEU A 48 -4.88 15.82 18.76
N GLU A 49 -3.75 16.39 19.19
CA GLU A 49 -2.75 17.00 18.32
C GLU A 49 -2.10 15.98 17.36
N LYS A 50 -1.66 14.82 17.88
CA LYS A 50 -1.19 13.69 17.05
C LYS A 50 -2.23 13.27 16.01
N ARG A 51 -3.51 13.25 16.39
CA ARG A 51 -4.61 12.86 15.50
C ARG A 51 -4.89 13.93 14.44
N LEU A 52 -4.77 15.21 14.79
CA LEU A 52 -4.88 16.33 13.86
C LEU A 52 -3.70 16.37 12.88
N ALA A 53 -2.47 16.17 13.35
CA ALA A 53 -1.28 16.06 12.51
C ALA A 53 -1.41 14.91 11.50
N ARG A 54 -1.88 13.73 11.96
CA ARG A 54 -2.17 12.59 11.08
C ARG A 54 -3.23 12.91 10.03
N ARG A 55 -4.29 13.64 10.39
CA ARG A 55 -5.33 14.09 9.46
C ARG A 55 -4.81 15.12 8.44
N ARG A 56 -3.98 16.08 8.88
CA ARG A 56 -3.36 17.08 7.99
C ARG A 56 -2.43 16.41 6.98
N SER A 57 -1.60 15.46 7.42
CA SER A 57 -0.75 14.66 6.52
C SER A 57 -1.60 13.86 5.52
N LEU A 58 -2.64 13.16 5.96
CA LEU A 58 -3.55 12.42 5.08
C LEU A 58 -4.27 13.33 4.06
N ARG A 59 -4.64 14.55 4.47
CA ARG A 59 -5.27 15.53 3.58
C ARG A 59 -4.29 16.04 2.52
N GLN A 60 -3.09 16.44 2.92
CA GLN A 60 -2.03 16.85 2.00
C GLN A 60 -1.64 15.73 1.02
N ARG A 61 -1.66 14.47 1.47
CA ARG A 61 -1.43 13.29 0.63
C ARG A 61 -2.51 13.13 -0.44
N ARG A 62 -3.79 13.27 -0.07
CA ARG A 62 -4.92 13.22 -1.00
C ARG A 62 -4.90 14.37 -2.01
N GLU A 63 -4.58 15.58 -1.55
CA GLU A 63 -4.46 16.76 -2.43
C GLU A 63 -3.32 16.62 -3.46
N ARG A 64 -2.30 15.80 -3.16
CA ARG A 64 -1.20 15.45 -4.08
C ARG A 64 -1.43 14.15 -4.86
N GLY A 65 -2.55 13.47 -4.64
CA GLY A 65 -2.89 12.22 -5.35
C GLY A 65 -2.13 10.99 -4.89
N TRP A 66 -1.49 10.97 -3.71
CA TRP A 66 -0.73 9.82 -3.22
C TRP A 66 -1.59 8.94 -2.30
N THR A 67 -1.80 7.69 -2.72
CA THR A 67 -2.34 6.60 -1.90
C THR A 67 -1.25 5.97 -1.04
N ASP A 68 -1.61 5.33 0.09
CA ASP A 68 -0.63 4.67 0.95
C ASP A 68 0.09 3.52 0.20
N SER A 69 -0.57 2.87 -0.76
CA SER A 69 0.07 1.93 -1.71
C SER A 69 1.14 2.62 -2.55
N GLU A 70 0.88 3.82 -3.07
CA GLU A 70 1.84 4.56 -3.91
C GLU A 70 3.07 5.06 -3.15
N LEU A 71 2.95 5.28 -1.83
CA LEU A 71 4.08 5.66 -0.98
C LEU A 71 5.06 4.48 -0.75
N TRP A 72 4.53 3.26 -0.67
CA TRP A 72 5.31 2.01 -0.60
C TRP A 72 5.68 1.46 -1.99
N ASN A 73 4.99 1.91 -3.05
CA ASN A 73 5.33 1.62 -4.45
C ASN A 73 6.48 2.48 -4.98
N LEU A 74 7.09 3.36 -4.17
CA LEU A 74 8.29 4.07 -4.61
C LEU A 74 9.39 3.06 -4.95
N ASP A 75 9.57 2.03 -4.12
CA ASP A 75 10.55 0.97 -4.36
C ASP A 75 10.22 0.21 -5.65
N VAL A 76 8.93 -0.08 -5.88
CA VAL A 76 8.46 -0.72 -7.12
C VAL A 76 8.73 0.15 -8.34
N HIS A 77 8.41 1.44 -8.25
CA HIS A 77 8.62 2.39 -9.32
C HIS A 77 10.11 2.55 -9.65
N LEU A 78 10.96 2.72 -8.62
CA LEU A 78 12.40 2.87 -8.78
C LEU A 78 13.05 1.60 -9.34
N CYS A 79 12.70 0.42 -8.82
CA CYS A 79 13.22 -0.84 -9.34
C CYS A 79 12.83 -1.04 -10.81
N ARG A 80 11.56 -0.83 -11.16
CA ARG A 80 11.11 -0.97 -12.55
C ARG A 80 11.72 0.08 -13.47
N HIS A 81 11.85 1.32 -13.01
CA HIS A 81 12.46 2.38 -13.81
C HIS A 81 13.93 2.07 -14.09
N LEU A 82 14.70 1.70 -13.07
CA LEU A 82 16.09 1.29 -13.23
C LEU A 82 16.22 0.06 -14.12
N GLY A 83 15.38 -0.96 -13.91
CA GLY A 83 15.38 -2.17 -14.73
C GLY A 83 15.09 -1.90 -16.21
N SER A 84 14.11 -1.03 -16.50
CA SER A 84 13.84 -0.56 -17.86
C SER A 84 15.01 0.20 -18.48
N MET A 85 15.68 1.06 -17.70
CA MET A 85 16.86 1.79 -18.17
C MET A 85 18.00 0.83 -18.55
N LEU A 86 18.32 -0.13 -17.68
CA LEU A 86 19.37 -1.12 -17.94
C LEU A 86 19.05 -1.96 -19.17
N ALA A 87 17.79 -2.40 -19.33
CA ALA A 87 17.37 -3.16 -20.49
C ALA A 87 17.46 -2.36 -21.80
N ALA A 88 17.14 -1.06 -21.77
CA ALA A 88 17.20 -0.20 -22.94
C ALA A 88 18.64 0.18 -23.32
N GLN A 89 19.50 0.39 -22.32
CA GLN A 89 20.86 0.89 -22.53
C GLN A 89 21.89 -0.21 -22.77
N VAL A 90 21.54 -1.49 -22.54
CA VAL A 90 22.53 -2.58 -22.58
C VAL A 90 23.31 -2.68 -23.89
N GLU A 91 22.68 -2.36 -25.02
CA GLU A 91 23.34 -2.39 -26.34
C GLU A 91 24.20 -1.15 -26.61
N GLU A 92 24.01 -0.09 -25.84
CA GLU A 92 24.76 1.17 -25.94
C GLU A 92 25.98 1.18 -25.01
N ILE A 93 26.04 0.29 -24.02
CA ILE A 93 27.15 0.16 -23.08
C ILE A 93 28.40 -0.33 -23.81
N ARG A 94 29.41 0.55 -23.91
CA ARG A 94 30.70 0.24 -24.52
C ARG A 94 31.77 -0.13 -23.50
N ASN A 95 31.59 0.31 -22.26
CA ASN A 95 32.50 0.02 -21.16
C ASN A 95 32.09 -1.29 -20.48
N HIS A 96 33.08 -2.09 -20.12
CA HIS A 96 32.89 -3.32 -19.36
C HIS A 96 34.12 -3.59 -18.51
N PRO A 97 33.99 -4.35 -17.40
CA PRO A 97 35.13 -4.79 -16.63
C PRO A 97 36.14 -5.56 -17.51
N PRO A 98 37.45 -5.32 -17.39
CA PRO A 98 38.46 -5.95 -18.24
C PRO A 98 38.54 -7.48 -18.07
N GLU A 99 38.00 -8.01 -16.98
CA GLU A 99 37.93 -9.44 -16.70
C GLU A 99 36.77 -10.17 -17.42
N LEU A 100 35.85 -9.43 -18.04
CA LEU A 100 34.65 -9.98 -18.70
C LEU A 100 34.68 -9.68 -20.19
N GLU A 101 34.19 -10.65 -20.98
CA GLU A 101 33.86 -10.41 -22.38
C GLU A 101 32.62 -9.52 -22.50
N HIS A 102 32.56 -8.68 -23.53
CA HIS A 102 31.47 -7.72 -23.73
C HIS A 102 30.08 -8.38 -23.80
N ASP A 103 29.98 -9.54 -24.45
CA ASP A 103 28.72 -10.30 -24.53
C ASP A 103 28.28 -10.84 -23.16
N GLU A 104 29.24 -11.30 -22.35
CA GLU A 104 28.97 -11.78 -20.99
C GLU A 104 28.53 -10.63 -20.09
N TRP A 105 29.19 -9.48 -20.22
CA TRP A 105 28.81 -8.25 -19.55
C TRP A 105 27.38 -7.83 -19.89
N CYS A 106 27.05 -7.74 -21.17
CA CYS A 106 25.70 -7.43 -21.64
C CYS A 106 24.66 -8.41 -21.08
N ALA A 107 24.98 -9.71 -20.99
CA ALA A 107 24.09 -10.71 -20.40
C ALA A 107 23.86 -10.47 -18.91
N GLN A 108 24.90 -10.10 -18.15
CA GLN A 108 24.77 -9.77 -16.73
C GLN A 108 23.92 -8.51 -16.51
N VAL A 109 24.11 -7.46 -17.33
CA VAL A 109 23.31 -6.23 -17.30
C VAL A 109 21.83 -6.53 -17.58
N ARG A 110 21.53 -7.31 -18.64
CA ARG A 110 20.15 -7.71 -18.96
C ARG A 110 19.51 -8.47 -17.80
N ARG A 111 20.24 -9.44 -17.24
CA ARG A 111 19.77 -10.22 -16.09
C ARG A 111 19.46 -9.32 -14.89
N ALA A 112 20.33 -8.37 -14.56
CA ALA A 112 20.07 -7.42 -13.48
C ALA A 112 18.81 -6.59 -13.76
N GLY A 113 18.64 -6.10 -14.99
CA GLY A 113 17.45 -5.36 -15.41
C GLY A 113 16.15 -6.16 -15.28
N GLU A 114 16.16 -7.42 -15.73
CA GLU A 114 15.01 -8.34 -15.63
C GLU A 114 14.61 -8.60 -14.17
N LEU A 115 15.58 -8.86 -13.29
CA LEU A 115 15.31 -9.08 -11.86
C LEU A 115 14.69 -7.85 -11.19
N LEU A 116 15.11 -6.64 -11.59
CA LEU A 116 14.54 -5.39 -11.07
C LEU A 116 13.13 -5.12 -11.61
N LEU A 117 12.87 -5.49 -12.87
CA LEU A 117 11.53 -5.39 -13.47
C LEU A 117 10.54 -6.35 -12.83
N ALA A 118 11.01 -7.55 -12.45
CA ALA A 118 10.25 -8.57 -11.76
C ALA A 118 10.03 -8.28 -10.26
N TYR A 119 10.49 -7.14 -9.74
CA TYR A 119 10.31 -6.79 -8.34
C TYR A 119 8.83 -6.77 -7.95
N ASP A 120 8.52 -7.58 -6.95
CA ASP A 120 7.23 -7.67 -6.30
C ASP A 120 7.47 -7.65 -4.77
N PRO A 121 6.98 -6.63 -4.04
CA PRO A 121 7.19 -6.52 -2.61
C PRO A 121 6.46 -7.61 -1.81
N GLU A 122 5.46 -8.28 -2.41
CA GLU A 122 4.71 -9.37 -1.76
C GLU A 122 5.40 -10.73 -1.92
N ASP A 123 6.38 -10.84 -2.82
CA ASP A 123 7.15 -12.06 -3.08
C ASP A 123 8.57 -11.95 -2.49
N ALA A 124 8.82 -12.70 -1.41
CA ALA A 124 10.10 -12.68 -0.70
C ALA A 124 11.31 -13.10 -1.56
N GLU A 125 11.10 -13.98 -2.54
CA GLU A 125 12.16 -14.40 -3.46
C GLU A 125 12.49 -13.28 -4.43
N ARG A 126 11.47 -12.63 -5.02
CA ARG A 126 11.66 -11.45 -5.90
C ARG A 126 12.31 -10.29 -5.18
N VAL A 127 11.99 -10.05 -3.92
CA VAL A 127 12.65 -9.04 -3.09
C VAL A 127 14.15 -9.37 -2.92
N ALA A 128 14.51 -10.63 -2.68
CA ALA A 128 15.90 -11.06 -2.52
C ALA A 128 16.69 -10.95 -3.83
N GLU A 129 16.08 -11.34 -4.95
CA GLU A 129 16.65 -11.21 -6.30
C GLU A 129 16.91 -9.75 -6.66
N ALA A 130 15.90 -8.88 -6.50
CA ALA A 130 16.03 -7.45 -6.79
C ALA A 130 17.10 -6.79 -5.91
N ARG A 131 17.20 -7.16 -4.63
CA ARG A 131 18.28 -6.68 -3.75
C ARG A 131 19.66 -7.11 -4.24
N SER A 132 19.79 -8.32 -4.73
CA SER A 132 21.05 -8.83 -5.29
C SER A 132 21.41 -8.10 -6.57
N ALA A 133 20.43 -7.85 -7.43
CA ALA A 133 20.59 -7.03 -8.64
C ALA A 133 20.99 -5.58 -8.31
N LEU A 134 20.34 -4.93 -7.34
CA LEU A 134 20.72 -3.58 -6.90
C LEU A 134 22.16 -3.52 -6.39
N ARG A 135 22.60 -4.52 -5.61
CA ARG A 135 24.00 -4.60 -5.14
C ARG A 135 24.97 -4.75 -6.30
N TRP A 136 24.65 -5.60 -7.25
CA TRP A 136 25.44 -5.79 -8.46
C TRP A 136 25.56 -4.48 -9.24
N VAL A 137 24.45 -3.79 -9.52
CA VAL A 137 24.44 -2.47 -10.21
C VAL A 137 25.29 -1.45 -9.46
N THR A 138 25.20 -1.44 -8.13
CA THR A 138 25.98 -0.51 -7.30
C THR A 138 27.48 -0.77 -7.38
N TYR A 139 27.90 -2.04 -7.46
CA TYR A 139 29.30 -2.43 -7.61
C TYR A 139 29.88 -2.04 -8.97
N HIS A 140 29.02 -2.01 -9.98
CA HIS A 140 29.35 -1.82 -11.39
C HIS A 140 28.99 -0.43 -11.94
N LEU A 141 28.70 0.52 -11.04
CA LEU A 141 28.10 1.81 -11.41
C LEU A 141 29.02 2.67 -12.29
N VAL A 142 30.34 2.50 -12.19
CA VAL A 142 31.31 3.19 -13.05
C VAL A 142 31.22 2.67 -14.48
N ASP A 143 31.28 1.35 -14.66
CA ASP A 143 31.28 0.71 -15.98
C ASP A 143 29.94 0.87 -16.73
N LEU A 144 28.85 1.12 -15.99
CA LEU A 144 27.50 1.29 -16.54
C LEU A 144 27.20 2.72 -17.03
N TRP A 145 27.87 3.74 -16.48
CA TRP A 145 27.52 5.15 -16.69
C TRP A 145 28.65 6.06 -17.20
N ASP A 146 29.89 5.56 -17.26
CA ASP A 146 30.99 6.19 -18.01
C ASP A 146 31.00 5.76 -19.49
#